data_AF-A0A7S1B009-F1
#
_entry.id   AF-A0A7S1B009-F1
#
_cell.length_a   1.000
_cell.length_b   1.000
_cell.length_c   1.000
_cell.angle_alpha   90.00
_cell.angle_beta   90.00
_cell.angle_gamma   90.00
#
_symmetry.space_group_name_H-M   'P 1'
#
loop_
_entity.id
_entity.type
_entity.pdbx_description
1 polymer ?
#
loop_
_entity_poly.entity_id
_entity_poly.type
_entity_poly.pdbx_seq_one_letter_code
_entity_poly.pdbx_strand_id
1 'polypeptide(L)'
;MCLPDKFTMSETVTGVRWWYCALAILLGLWSGLLIGFVTEYYTSSSYIPVREIAETQKQSAATGIIYGLALGYLSTIIPVVSLGITILVAHSLCGMFGVALGALGML
;
A
#
# COMPACT_ATOMS: atom_id res chain seq x y z
N MET A 1 -21.61 14.73 7.66
CA MET A 1 -20.37 15.12 8.37
C MET A 1 -20.55 14.74 9.83
N CYS A 2 -19.96 13.61 10.27
CA CYS A 2 -20.15 13.08 11.64
C CYS A 2 -19.01 13.48 12.61
N LEU A 3 -18.11 14.40 12.21
CA LEU A 3 -16.99 14.86 13.04
C LEU A 3 -17.09 16.38 13.27
N PRO A 4 -16.94 16.89 14.50
CA PRO A 4 -16.88 18.33 14.79
C PRO A 4 -15.61 18.96 14.20
N ASP A 5 -15.68 20.26 13.89
CA ASP A 5 -14.67 21.02 13.12
C ASP A 5 -13.25 21.02 13.71
N LYS A 6 -13.11 20.70 15.00
CA LYS A 6 -11.83 20.61 15.71
C LYS A 6 -11.88 19.45 16.70
N PHE A 7 -11.04 18.43 16.48
CA PHE A 7 -10.79 17.37 17.46
C PHE A 7 -9.37 17.51 17.99
N THR A 8 -9.22 17.55 19.31
CA THR A 8 -7.92 17.51 20.00
C THR A 8 -7.77 16.12 20.64
N MET A 9 -6.94 15.28 20.05
CA MET A 9 -6.56 13.98 20.61
C MET A 9 -5.08 14.03 21.00
N SER A 10 -4.83 14.33 22.28
CA SER A 10 -3.55 14.33 23.02
C SER A 10 -2.48 15.36 22.63
N GLU A 11 -1.70 15.79 23.63
CA GLU A 11 -0.96 17.08 23.78
C GLU A 11 0.03 17.54 22.68
N THR A 12 0.27 16.78 21.60
CA THR A 12 1.32 17.09 20.61
C THR A 12 0.84 17.44 19.19
N VAL A 13 -0.45 17.25 18.87
CA VAL A 13 -1.00 17.63 17.55
C VAL A 13 -2.15 18.62 17.71
N THR A 14 -1.82 19.91 17.70
CA THR A 14 -2.77 21.02 17.83
C THR A 14 -3.50 21.25 16.49
N GLY A 15 -4.79 20.90 16.42
CA GLY A 15 -5.71 21.41 15.39
C GLY A 15 -5.99 20.47 14.22
N VAL A 16 -6.50 19.26 14.49
CA VAL A 16 -6.96 18.36 13.44
C VAL A 16 -8.33 18.83 12.93
N ARG A 17 -8.35 19.31 11.67
CA ARG A 17 -9.58 19.63 10.92
C ARG A 17 -10.12 18.36 10.27
N TRP A 18 -11.44 18.28 10.10
CA TRP A 18 -12.13 17.15 9.45
C TRP A 18 -11.54 16.75 8.08
N TRP A 19 -11.02 17.72 7.32
CA TRP A 19 -10.38 17.51 6.01
C TRP A 19 -9.10 16.66 6.09
N TYR A 20 -8.34 16.73 7.19
CA TYR A 20 -7.15 15.91 7.37
C TYR A 20 -7.49 14.43 7.60
N CYS A 21 -8.59 14.15 8.31
CA CYS A 21 -9.11 12.79 8.46
C CYS A 21 -9.60 12.24 7.11
N ALA A 22 -10.31 13.05 6.32
CA ALA A 22 -10.73 12.66 4.96
C ALA A 22 -9.53 12.39 4.04
N LEU A 23 -8.48 13.22 4.11
CA LEU A 23 -7.23 12.99 3.37
C LEU A 23 -6.53 11.69 3.78
N ALA A 24 -6.46 11.37 5.07
CA ALA A 24 -5.84 10.13 5.55
C ALA A 24 -6.57 8.89 5.03
N ILE A 25 -7.91 8.91 5.02
CA ILE A 25 -8.75 7.83 4.48
C ILE A 25 -8.56 7.71 2.96
N LEU A 26 -8.59 8.83 2.23
CA LEU A 26 -8.37 8.85 0.78
C LEU A 26 -6.98 8.33 0.40
N LEU A 27 -5.94 8.66 1.17
CA LEU A 27 -4.60 8.12 0.96
C LEU A 27 -4.53 6.62 1.23
N GLY A 28 -5.21 6.12 2.27
CA GLY A 28 -5.36 4.69 2.52
C GLY A 28 -6.01 3.96 1.35
N LEU A 29 -7.10 4.52 0.81
CA LEU A 29 -7.81 4.00 -0.36
C LEU A 29 -6.90 3.95 -1.60
N TRP A 30 -6.20 5.06 -1.89
CA TRP A 30 -5.27 5.13 -3.02
C TRP A 30 -4.12 4.14 -2.88
N SER A 31 -3.56 3.99 -1.67
CA SER A 31 -2.53 2.99 -1.42
C SER A 31 -3.06 1.57 -1.61
N GLY A 32 -4.28 1.28 -1.17
CA GLY A 32 -4.91 -0.03 -1.37
C GLY A 32 -5.09 -0.37 -2.85
N LEU A 33 -5.59 0.60 -3.63
CA LEU A 33 -5.74 0.47 -5.08
C LEU A 33 -4.39 0.23 -5.77
N LEU A 34 -3.36 0.98 -5.39
CA LEU A 34 -2.01 0.85 -5.97
C LEU A 34 -1.40 -0.52 -5.66
N ILE A 35 -1.57 -1.02 -4.44
CA ILE A 35 -1.14 -2.38 -4.06
C ILE A 35 -1.88 -3.42 -4.90
N GLY A 36 -3.18 -3.25 -5.12
CA GLY A 36 -3.98 -4.12 -5.98
C GLY A 36 -3.44 -4.20 -7.41
N PHE A 37 -3.23 -3.05 -8.06
CA PHE A 37 -2.69 -3.00 -9.42
C PHE A 37 -1.30 -3.62 -9.54
N VAL A 38 -0.42 -3.34 -8.58
CA VAL A 38 0.93 -3.91 -8.55
C VAL A 38 0.86 -5.42 -8.37
N THR A 39 0.02 -5.91 -7.46
CA THR A 39 -0.16 -7.34 -7.24
C THR A 39 -0.70 -8.03 -8.50
N GLU A 40 -1.63 -7.40 -9.21
CA GLU A 40 -2.16 -7.90 -10.48
C GLU A 40 -1.06 -7.96 -11.55
N TYR A 41 -0.22 -6.92 -11.67
CA TYR A 41 0.88 -6.87 -12.63
C TYR A 41 1.89 -8.01 -12.42
N TYR A 42 2.23 -8.32 -11.17
CA TYR A 42 3.19 -9.39 -10.84
C TYR A 42 2.57 -10.80 -10.81
N THR A 43 1.23 -10.93 -10.78
CA THR A 43 0.54 -12.23 -10.64
C THR A 43 -0.18 -12.66 -11.92
N SER A 44 -0.64 -11.73 -12.75
CA SER A 44 -1.42 -12.08 -13.94
C SER A 44 -0.53 -12.62 -15.07
N SER A 45 -0.98 -13.74 -15.64
CA SER A 45 -0.28 -14.48 -16.71
C SER A 45 -0.21 -13.72 -18.03
N SER A 46 -0.97 -12.64 -18.18
CA SER A 46 -0.92 -11.75 -19.34
C SER A 46 0.29 -10.82 -19.32
N TYR A 47 0.92 -10.60 -18.17
CA TYR A 47 2.06 -9.69 -18.05
C TYR A 47 3.40 -10.38 -18.27
N ILE A 48 4.36 -9.59 -18.78
CA ILE A 48 5.74 -9.98 -19.07
C ILE A 48 6.41 -10.77 -17.94
N PRO A 49 6.37 -10.34 -16.65
CA PRO A 49 7.11 -11.04 -15.58
C PRO A 49 6.64 -12.49 -15.37
N VAL A 50 5.34 -12.78 -15.51
CA VAL A 50 4.81 -14.13 -15.34
C VAL A 50 5.12 -15.00 -16.58
N ARG A 51 5.09 -14.39 -17.77
CA ARG A 51 5.44 -15.07 -19.02
C ARG A 51 6.92 -15.46 -19.09
N GLU A 52 7.82 -14.61 -18.60
CA GLU A 52 9.25 -14.91 -18.51
C GLU A 52 9.54 -16.11 -17.60
N ILE A 53 8.81 -16.24 -16.48
CA ILE A 53 8.89 -17.43 -15.60
C ILE A 53 8.47 -18.70 -16.35
N ALA A 54 7.36 -18.62 -17.10
CA ALA A 54 6.86 -19.76 -17.87
C ALA A 54 7.82 -20.17 -19.00
N GLU A 55 8.53 -19.22 -19.61
CA GLU A 55 9.55 -19.51 -20.63
C GLU A 55 10.82 -20.13 -20.03
N THR A 56 11.27 -19.67 -18.85
CA THR A 56 12.44 -20.24 -18.15
C THR A 56 12.18 -21.67 -17.64
N GLN A 57 10.93 -22.03 -17.33
CA GLN A 57 10.58 -23.42 -16.99
C GLN A 57 10.82 -24.41 -18.15
N LYS A 58 10.84 -23.96 -19.41
CA LYS A 58 11.14 -24.83 -20.56
C LYS A 58 12.60 -25.31 -20.57
N GLN A 59 13.52 -24.56 -19.94
CA GLN A 59 14.91 -24.96 -19.78
C GLN A 59 15.10 -25.91 -18.59
N SER A 60 14.51 -25.59 -17.44
CA SER A 60 14.59 -26.42 -16.24
C SER A 60 13.52 -26.03 -15.22
N ALA A 61 12.96 -27.02 -14.52
CA ALA A 61 12.03 -26.81 -13.42
C ALA A 61 12.67 -26.01 -12.27
N ALA A 62 13.97 -26.19 -12.02
CA ALA A 62 14.69 -25.47 -10.97
C ALA A 62 14.78 -23.96 -11.26
N THR A 63 14.99 -23.58 -12.53
CA THR A 63 15.09 -22.17 -12.94
C THR A 63 13.79 -21.43 -12.72
N GLY A 64 12.64 -22.07 -12.97
CA GLY A 64 11.32 -21.49 -12.70
C GLY A 64 11.08 -21.15 -11.23
N ILE A 65 11.53 -22.02 -10.30
CA ILE A 65 11.42 -21.77 -8.85
C ILE A 65 12.29 -20.58 -8.43
N ILE A 66 13.52 -20.51 -8.94
CA ILE A 66 14.46 -19.43 -8.62
C ILE A 66 13.91 -18.08 -9.13
N TYR A 67 13.43 -18.04 -10.38
CA TYR A 67 12.84 -16.82 -10.94
C TYR A 67 11.53 -16.43 -10.24
N GLY A 68 10.69 -17.38 -9.87
CA GLY A 68 9.47 -17.10 -9.11
C GLY A 68 9.76 -16.48 -7.74
N LEU A 69 10.75 -17.01 -7.01
CA LEU A 69 11.20 -16.42 -5.75
C LEU A 69 11.81 -15.03 -5.95
N ALA A 70 12.65 -14.85 -6.96
CA ALA A 70 13.25 -13.56 -7.28
C ALA A 70 12.19 -12.50 -7.61
N LEU A 71 11.18 -12.86 -8.40
CA LEU A 71 10.06 -11.98 -8.73
C LEU A 71 9.23 -11.63 -7.50
N GLY A 72 8.98 -12.61 -6.62
CA GLY A 72 8.29 -12.39 -5.35
C GLY A 72 9.00 -11.36 -4.48
N TYR A 73 10.33 -11.46 -4.34
CA TYR A 73 11.11 -10.47 -3.61
C TYR A 73 11.02 -9.07 -4.24
N LEU A 74 11.05 -8.99 -5.57
CA LEU A 74 10.96 -7.71 -6.29
C LEU A 74 9.57 -7.06 -6.17
N SER A 75 8.50 -7.85 -6.16
CA SER A 75 7.11 -7.38 -6.06
C SER A 75 6.83 -6.62 -4.77
N THR A 76 7.47 -7.00 -3.65
CA THR A 76 7.20 -6.38 -2.34
C THR A 76 7.73 -4.96 -2.17
N ILE A 77 8.68 -4.53 -3.00
CA ILE A 77 9.31 -3.21 -2.88
C ILE A 77 8.29 -2.08 -3.04
N ILE A 78 7.44 -2.17 -4.07
CA ILE A 78 6.48 -1.11 -4.41
C ILE A 78 5.36 -1.00 -3.35
N PRO A 79 4.71 -2.10 -2.90
CA PRO A 79 3.75 -2.07 -1.81
C PRO A 79 4.33 -1.52 -0.51
N VAL A 80 5.55 -1.91 -0.13
CA VAL A 80 6.20 -1.45 1.11
C VAL A 80 6.48 0.05 1.07
N VAL A 81 6.96 0.58 -0.06
CA VAL A 81 7.18 2.03 -0.23
C VAL A 81 5.86 2.79 -0.18
N SER A 82 4.81 2.30 -0.83
CA SER A 82 3.48 2.92 -0.80
C SER A 82 2.91 2.98 0.62
N LEU A 83 3.02 1.89 1.38
CA LEU A 83 2.60 1.84 2.78
C LEU A 83 3.42 2.79 3.66
N GLY A 84 4.74 2.85 3.47
CA GLY A 84 5.61 3.76 4.20
C GLY A 84 5.21 5.23 4.02
N ILE A 85 4.93 5.65 2.78
CA ILE A 85 4.46 7.01 2.48
C ILE A 85 3.11 7.27 3.15
N THR A 86 2.19 6.31 3.06
CA THR A 86 0.84 6.43 3.66
C THR A 86 0.93 6.59 5.18
N ILE A 87 1.76 5.80 5.86
CA ILE A 87 1.97 5.87 7.31
C ILE A 87 2.61 7.21 7.70
N LEU A 88 3.64 7.67 6.97
CA LEU A 88 4.32 8.94 7.28
C LEU A 88 3.35 10.13 7.19
N VAL A 89 2.52 10.17 6.14
CA VAL A 89 1.54 11.25 5.95
C VAL A 89 0.43 11.14 6.99
N ALA A 90 -0.11 9.95 7.23
CA ALA A 90 -1.16 9.72 8.22
C ALA A 90 -0.71 10.06 9.65
N HIS A 91 0.52 9.69 10.00
CA HIS A 91 1.12 9.98 11.30
C HIS A 91 1.39 11.48 11.50
N SER A 92 1.83 12.18 10.45
CA SER A 92 2.09 13.63 10.52
C SER A 92 0.81 14.46 10.69
N LEU A 93 -0.32 13.98 10.19
CA LEU A 93 -1.60 14.69 10.21
C LEU A 93 -2.38 14.51 11.52
N CYS A 94 -2.42 13.29 12.06
CA CYS A 94 -3.30 12.94 13.17
C CYS A 94 -2.72 11.86 14.11
N GLY A 95 -1.39 11.67 14.10
CA GLY A 95 -0.70 10.67 14.90
C GLY A 95 -1.21 9.24 14.65
N MET A 96 -1.31 8.43 15.71
CA MET A 96 -1.82 7.06 15.61
C MET A 96 -3.28 6.98 15.13
N PHE A 97 -4.10 8.00 15.40
CA PHE A 97 -5.49 8.02 14.93
C PHE A 97 -5.57 8.15 13.39
N GLY A 98 -4.67 8.95 12.81
CA GLY A 98 -4.55 9.06 11.35
C GLY A 98 -4.14 7.74 10.70
N VAL A 99 -3.21 7.01 11.31
CA VAL A 99 -2.77 5.69 10.82
C VAL A 99 -3.93 4.67 10.88
N ALA A 100 -4.71 4.67 11.97
CA ALA A 100 -5.88 3.80 12.10
C ALA A 100 -6.97 4.12 11.06
N LEU A 101 -7.22 5.41 10.79
CA LEU A 101 -8.14 5.84 9.74
C LEU A 101 -7.65 5.48 8.34
N GLY A 102 -6.34 5.60 8.08
CA GLY A 102 -5.74 5.16 6.82
C GLY A 102 -5.88 3.65 6.62
N ALA A 103 -5.68 2.85 7.67
CA ALA A 103 -5.91 1.40 7.63
C ALA A 103 -7.37 1.05 7.36
N LEU A 104 -8.32 1.78 7.98
CA LEU A 104 -9.74 1.63 7.68
C LEU A 104 -10.10 2.04 6.25
N GLY A 105 -9.42 3.05 5.67
CA GLY A 105 -9.65 3.48 4.29
C GLY A 105 -9.06 2.55 3.22
N MET A 106 -8.12 1.68 3.59
CA MET A 106 -7.55 0.67 2.71
C MET A 106 -8.45 -0.57 2.54
N LEU A 107 -9.36 -0.80 3.50
CA LEU A 107 -10.32 -1.91 3.53
C LEU A 107 -11.69 -1.47 2.99
#